data_AF-A0A8T4MDS6-F1
#
_entry.id   AF-A0A8T4MDS6-F1
#
_cell.length_a   1.000
_cell.length_b   1.000
_cell.length_c   1.000
_cell.angle_alpha   90.00
_cell.angle_beta   90.00
_cell.angle_gamma   90.00
#
_symmetry.space_group_name_H-M   'P 1'
#
loop_
_entity.id
_entity.type
_entity.pdbx_description
1 polymer ?
#
loop_
_entity_poly.entity_id
_entity_poly.type
_entity_poly.pdbx_seq_one_letter_code
_entity_poly.pdbx_strand_id
1 'polypeptide(L)'
;MKFSLPVKILFRGLLGLVIFIIFLGIANFLESYISYSSYHSFVNILNQALWTIVLLSLLFLAADLFRAFKFPYNLPYPIINAFAFVYLISFLFDLFPLIIIVSGVEIPWKLSAVRAFTTLLVFFLTIFSGYIHVFTHRHEQEKVKEEKEEKEDTEKSEEKKKPGKKKK
;
A
#
# COMPACT_ATOMS: atom_id res chain seq x y z
N MET A 1 -24.09 1.96 8.28
CA MET A 1 -23.89 1.07 7.11
C MET A 1 -22.57 0.32 7.28
N LYS A 2 -22.55 -1.01 7.41
CA LYS A 2 -21.31 -1.80 7.47
C LYS A 2 -20.80 -2.02 6.05
N PHE A 3 -19.86 -1.20 5.59
CA PHE A 3 -19.19 -1.42 4.30
C PHE A 3 -18.38 -2.72 4.33
N SER A 4 -18.39 -3.47 3.21
CA SER A 4 -17.57 -4.67 3.04
C SER A 4 -16.07 -4.31 3.11
N LEU A 5 -15.25 -5.26 3.57
CA LEU A 5 -13.78 -5.11 3.68
C LEU A 5 -13.12 -4.47 2.44
N PRO A 6 -13.43 -4.88 1.18
CA PRO A 6 -12.84 -4.25 -0.01
C PRO A 6 -13.27 -2.79 -0.20
N VAL A 7 -14.52 -2.43 0.09
CA VAL A 7 -15.00 -1.04 -0.06
C VAL A 7 -14.30 -0.10 0.92
N LYS A 8 -13.98 -0.58 2.13
CA LYS A 8 -13.20 0.20 3.11
C LYS A 8 -11.77 0.47 2.65
N ILE A 9 -11.13 -0.53 2.02
CA ILE A 9 -9.77 -0.41 1.49
C ILE A 9 -9.75 0.63 0.36
N LEU A 10 -10.72 0.54 -0.57
CA LEU A 10 -10.85 1.51 -1.65
C LEU A 10 -11.04 2.93 -1.12
N PHE A 11 -11.94 3.13 -0.15
CA PHE A 11 -12.18 4.45 0.44
C PHE A 11 -10.94 5.05 1.11
N ARG A 12 -10.18 4.24 1.84
CA ARG A 12 -8.98 4.73 2.54
C ARG A 12 -7.87 5.11 1.56
N GLY A 13 -7.70 4.34 0.49
CA GLY A 13 -6.73 4.64 -0.58
C GLY A 13 -7.10 5.89 -1.38
N LEU A 14 -8.38 6.05 -1.73
CA LEU A 14 -8.86 7.20 -2.50
C LEU A 14 -8.86 8.50 -1.67
N LEU A 15 -9.11 8.41 -0.36
CA LEU A 15 -9.19 9.58 0.51
C LEU A 15 -7.91 10.42 0.49
N GLY A 16 -6.74 9.78 0.52
CA GLY A 16 -5.45 10.47 0.47
C GLY A 16 -5.27 11.25 -0.84
N LEU A 17 -5.67 10.64 -1.96
CA LEU A 17 -5.63 11.28 -3.28
C LEU A 17 -6.60 12.46 -3.37
N VAL A 18 -7.82 12.33 -2.85
CA VAL A 18 -8.80 13.42 -2.82
C VAL A 18 -8.29 14.60 -1.99
N ILE A 19 -7.74 14.33 -0.80
CA ILE A 19 -7.15 15.37 0.06
C ILE A 19 -6.01 16.08 -0.67
N PHE A 20 -5.13 15.33 -1.34
CA PHE A 20 -4.04 15.91 -2.12
C PHE A 20 -4.55 16.81 -3.27
N ILE A 21 -5.56 16.37 -4.03
CA ILE A 21 -6.14 17.16 -5.11
C ILE A 21 -6.76 18.46 -4.59
N ILE A 22 -7.49 18.40 -3.48
CA ILE A 22 -8.08 19.60 -2.85
C ILE A 22 -6.97 20.57 -2.43
N PHE A 23 -5.93 20.06 -1.75
CA PHE A 23 -4.78 20.87 -1.34
C PHE A 23 -4.09 21.53 -2.55
N LEU A 24 -3.85 20.77 -3.62
CA LEU A 24 -3.23 21.28 -4.84
C LEU A 24 -4.13 22.30 -5.55
N GLY A 25 -5.45 22.10 -5.56
CA GLY A 25 -6.41 23.06 -6.11
C GLY A 25 -6.39 24.38 -5.36
N ILE A 26 -6.33 24.34 -4.02
CA ILE A 26 -6.18 25.54 -3.18
C ILE A 26 -4.84 26.23 -3.47
N ALA A 27 -3.74 25.47 -3.57
CA ALA A 27 -2.42 26.02 -3.87
C ALA A 27 -2.37 26.71 -5.25
N ASN A 28 -2.96 26.09 -6.28
CA ASN A 28 -3.08 26.73 -7.60
C ASN A 28 -3.95 27.99 -7.55
N PHE A 29 -5.05 27.98 -6.80
CA PHE A 29 -5.91 29.16 -6.67
C PHE A 29 -5.19 30.34 -6.02
N LEU A 30 -4.37 30.08 -4.99
CA LEU A 30 -3.60 31.11 -4.29
C LEU A 30 -2.45 31.69 -5.13
N GLU A 31 -2.05 31.02 -6.21
CA GLU A 31 -0.97 31.47 -7.10
C GLU A 31 -1.25 32.84 -7.73
N SER A 32 -2.51 33.17 -7.98
CA SER A 32 -2.91 34.49 -8.50
C SER A 32 -2.78 35.62 -7.47
N TYR A 33 -2.65 35.29 -6.19
CA TYR A 33 -2.64 36.26 -5.08
C TYR A 33 -1.27 36.38 -4.40
N ILE A 34 -0.37 35.43 -4.60
CA ILE A 34 0.94 35.38 -3.95
C ILE A 34 2.04 35.56 -5.00
N SER A 35 2.80 36.66 -4.91
CA SER A 35 3.86 36.99 -5.88
C SER A 35 5.25 36.48 -5.52
N TYR A 36 5.39 35.63 -4.49
CA TYR A 36 6.69 35.10 -4.09
C TYR A 36 7.15 33.98 -5.05
N SER A 37 8.34 34.13 -5.62
CA SER A 37 8.92 33.14 -6.55
C SER A 37 9.00 31.71 -5.99
N SER A 38 9.33 31.57 -4.70
CA SER A 38 9.35 30.27 -4.02
C SER A 38 7.97 29.60 -3.96
N TYR A 39 6.90 30.39 -3.89
CA TYR A 39 5.53 29.88 -3.91
C TYR A 39 5.16 29.30 -5.28
N HIS A 40 5.39 30.06 -6.36
CA HIS A 40 5.18 29.57 -7.73
C HIS A 40 5.98 28.30 -8.02
N SER A 41 7.24 28.26 -7.55
CA SER A 41 8.09 27.07 -7.70
C SER A 41 7.52 25.87 -6.95
N PHE A 42 7.01 26.07 -5.73
CA PHE A 42 6.34 25.04 -4.93
C PHE A 42 5.11 24.48 -5.64
N VAL A 43 4.22 25.35 -6.13
CA VAL A 43 3.00 24.96 -6.85
C VAL A 43 3.33 24.22 -8.14
N ASN A 44 4.31 24.69 -8.90
CA ASN A 44 4.77 24.03 -10.13
C ASN A 44 5.30 22.60 -9.88
N ILE A 45 6.14 22.42 -8.85
CA ILE A 45 6.65 21.08 -8.47
C ILE A 45 5.50 20.14 -8.11
N LEU A 46 4.50 20.61 -7.35
CA LEU A 46 3.34 19.79 -7.00
C LEU A 46 2.47 19.45 -8.21
N ASN A 47 2.29 20.37 -9.15
CA ASN A 47 1.57 20.10 -10.41
C ASN A 47 2.29 19.05 -11.25
N GLN A 48 3.62 19.11 -11.35
CA GLN A 48 4.42 18.09 -12.04
C GLN A 48 4.32 16.72 -11.36
N ALA A 49 4.22 16.71 -10.03
CA ALA A 49 4.05 15.50 -9.25
C ALA A 49 2.64 14.89 -9.30
N LEU A 50 1.63 15.60 -9.83
CA LEU A 50 0.24 15.13 -9.86
C LEU A 50 0.13 13.74 -10.49
N TRP A 51 0.76 13.54 -11.65
CA TRP A 51 0.70 12.26 -12.35
C TRP A 51 1.37 11.13 -11.55
N THR A 52 2.51 11.44 -10.93
CA THR A 52 3.24 10.51 -10.05
C THR A 52 2.37 10.08 -8.87
N ILE A 53 1.64 11.02 -8.24
CA ILE A 53 0.78 10.73 -7.08
C ILE A 53 -0.44 9.90 -7.49
N VAL A 54 -1.05 10.20 -8.64
CA VAL A 54 -2.16 9.39 -9.19
C VAL A 54 -1.67 7.96 -9.44
N LEU A 55 -0.54 7.80 -10.13
CA LEU A 55 0.05 6.48 -10.41
C LEU A 55 0.41 5.73 -9.12
N LEU A 56 0.96 6.43 -8.14
CA LEU A 56 1.30 5.88 -6.83
C LEU A 56 0.06 5.39 -6.08
N SER A 57 -1.01 6.19 -6.09
CA SER A 57 -2.30 5.82 -5.50
C SER A 57 -2.87 4.55 -6.15
N LEU A 58 -2.83 4.47 -7.49
CA LEU A 58 -3.27 3.28 -8.23
C LEU A 58 -2.42 2.04 -7.92
N LEU A 59 -1.09 2.19 -7.81
CA LEU A 59 -0.18 1.11 -7.46
C LEU A 59 -0.44 0.57 -6.04
N PHE A 60 -0.58 1.45 -5.05
CA PHE A 60 -0.90 1.03 -3.68
C PHE A 60 -2.29 0.40 -3.60
N LEU A 61 -3.27 0.95 -4.30
CA LEU A 61 -4.62 0.37 -4.38
C LEU A 61 -4.59 -1.04 -4.98
N ALA A 62 -3.85 -1.21 -6.07
CA ALA A 62 -3.67 -2.51 -6.72
C ALA A 62 -2.96 -3.49 -5.77
N ALA A 63 -1.87 -3.06 -5.11
CA ALA A 63 -1.17 -3.88 -4.12
C ALA A 63 -2.12 -4.33 -3.00
N ASP A 64 -2.88 -3.42 -2.39
CA ASP A 64 -3.82 -3.76 -1.32
C ASP A 64 -4.94 -4.71 -1.80
N LEU A 65 -5.41 -4.54 -3.03
CA LEU A 65 -6.38 -5.45 -3.63
C LEU A 65 -5.81 -6.86 -3.77
N PHE A 66 -4.59 -6.98 -4.32
CA PHE A 66 -3.92 -8.28 -4.44
C PHE A 66 -3.60 -8.90 -3.08
N ARG A 67 -3.27 -8.09 -2.07
CA ARG A 67 -3.02 -8.56 -0.70
C ARG A 67 -4.26 -9.19 -0.07
N ALA A 68 -5.45 -8.66 -0.38
CA ALA A 68 -6.71 -9.14 0.17
C ALA A 68 -7.16 -10.49 -0.41
N PHE A 69 -6.62 -10.90 -1.56
CA PHE A 69 -6.93 -12.21 -2.13
C PHE A 69 -6.26 -13.35 -1.35
N LYS A 70 -6.85 -14.55 -1.46
CA LYS A 70 -6.23 -15.77 -0.94
C LYS A 70 -5.14 -16.24 -1.87
N PHE A 71 -4.21 -17.02 -1.32
CA PHE A 71 -3.22 -17.73 -2.11
C PHE A 71 -3.92 -18.61 -3.17
N PRO A 72 -3.43 -18.65 -4.43
CA PRO A 72 -2.19 -18.08 -4.96
C PRO A 72 -2.31 -16.66 -5.52
N TYR A 73 -3.52 -16.08 -5.53
CA TYR A 73 -3.78 -14.79 -6.20
C TYR A 73 -3.17 -13.57 -5.48
N ASN A 74 -2.63 -13.75 -4.27
CA ASN A 74 -1.86 -12.73 -3.55
C ASN A 74 -0.35 -12.74 -3.87
N LEU A 75 0.13 -13.67 -4.70
CA LEU A 75 1.53 -13.69 -5.14
C LEU A 75 2.02 -12.44 -5.88
N PRO A 76 1.17 -11.71 -6.65
CA PRO A 76 1.58 -10.45 -7.28
C PRO A 76 1.75 -9.28 -6.30
N TYR A 77 1.15 -9.35 -5.10
CA TYR A 77 1.17 -8.25 -4.13
C TYR A 77 2.58 -7.75 -3.79
N PRO A 78 3.55 -8.60 -3.40
CA PRO A 78 4.90 -8.15 -3.04
C PRO A 78 5.60 -7.39 -4.16
N ILE A 79 5.42 -7.81 -5.41
CA ILE A 79 6.01 -7.17 -6.59
C ILE A 79 5.40 -5.80 -6.83
N ILE A 80 4.06 -5.73 -6.90
CA ILE A 80 3.35 -4.47 -7.16
C ILE A 80 3.63 -3.47 -6.04
N ASN A 81 3.64 -3.93 -4.79
CA ASN A 81 3.95 -3.11 -3.63
C ASN A 81 5.40 -2.59 -3.68
N ALA A 82 6.38 -3.41 -4.10
CA ALA A 82 7.76 -2.97 -4.26
C ALA A 82 7.90 -1.86 -5.32
N PHE A 83 7.20 -1.96 -6.45
CA PHE A 83 7.14 -0.87 -7.42
C PHE A 83 6.48 0.38 -6.83
N ALA A 84 5.39 0.25 -6.08
CA ALA A 84 4.76 1.37 -5.38
C ALA A 84 5.76 2.09 -4.47
N PHE A 85 6.50 1.34 -3.63
CA PHE A 85 7.51 1.91 -2.75
C PHE A 85 8.70 2.53 -3.50
N VAL A 86 9.16 1.94 -4.61
CA VAL A 86 10.20 2.53 -5.47
C VAL A 86 9.75 3.87 -6.05
N TYR A 87 8.51 3.96 -6.54
CA TYR A 87 7.94 5.21 -7.03
C TYR A 87 7.75 6.22 -5.88
N LEU A 88 7.33 5.79 -4.70
CA LEU A 88 7.23 6.65 -3.52
C LEU A 88 8.58 7.26 -3.14
N ILE A 89 9.63 6.43 -3.07
CA ILE A 89 10.99 6.89 -2.77
C ILE A 89 11.47 7.87 -3.84
N SER A 90 11.25 7.55 -5.11
CA SER A 90 11.58 8.46 -6.23
C SER A 90 10.89 9.80 -6.09
N PHE A 91 9.58 9.79 -5.81
CA PHE A 91 8.80 10.99 -5.55
C PHE A 91 9.35 11.80 -4.38
N LEU A 92 9.72 11.15 -3.27
CA LEU A 92 10.37 11.82 -2.13
C LEU A 92 11.67 12.51 -2.54
N PHE A 93 12.50 11.87 -3.36
CA PHE A 93 13.71 12.49 -3.90
C PHE A 93 13.41 13.67 -4.82
N ASP A 94 12.35 13.58 -5.62
CA ASP A 94 11.93 14.65 -6.53
C ASP A 94 11.36 15.87 -5.76
N LEU A 95 11.02 15.72 -4.48
CA LEU A 95 10.68 16.83 -3.58
C LEU A 95 11.89 17.56 -2.98
N PHE A 96 13.11 17.01 -3.03
CA PHE A 96 14.29 17.66 -2.45
C PHE A 96 14.64 19.04 -3.05
N PRO A 97 14.47 19.30 -4.36
CA PRO A 97 14.65 20.64 -4.90
C PRO A 97 13.81 21.70 -4.17
N LEU A 98 12.64 21.33 -3.64
CA LEU A 98 11.79 22.19 -2.84
C LEU A 98 12.48 22.65 -1.55
N ILE A 99 13.17 21.71 -0.89
CA ILE A 99 13.95 21.99 0.32
C ILE A 99 15.09 22.96 0.00
N ILE A 100 15.77 22.78 -1.14
CA ILE A 100 16.83 23.70 -1.59
C ILE A 100 16.27 25.10 -1.79
N ILE A 101 15.16 25.25 -2.53
CA ILE A 101 14.54 26.55 -2.82
C ILE A 101 14.13 27.28 -1.54
N VAL A 102 13.62 26.56 -0.54
CA VAL A 102 13.13 27.15 0.71
C VAL A 102 14.27 27.42 1.70
N SER A 103 15.28 26.55 1.77
CA SER A 103 16.37 26.66 2.75
C SER A 103 17.57 27.46 2.27
N GLY A 104 17.75 27.63 0.96
CA GLY A 104 18.95 28.21 0.37
C GLY A 104 20.21 27.35 0.53
N VAL A 105 20.07 26.10 1.00
CA VAL A 105 21.19 25.19 1.23
C VAL A 105 21.45 24.37 -0.03
N GLU A 106 22.70 24.39 -0.52
CA GLU A 106 23.13 23.51 -1.59
C GLU A 106 23.24 22.06 -1.09
N ILE A 107 22.59 21.14 -1.78
CA ILE A 107 22.69 19.71 -1.50
C ILE A 107 23.93 19.14 -2.19
N PRO A 108 24.73 18.30 -1.51
CA PRO A 108 25.90 17.69 -2.12
C PRO A 108 25.54 16.83 -3.34
N TRP A 109 26.36 16.93 -4.38
CA TRP A 109 26.51 16.09 -5.59
C TRP A 109 26.27 14.56 -5.50
N LYS A 110 26.14 13.98 -4.29
CA LYS A 110 25.94 12.53 -4.08
C LYS A 110 24.47 12.11 -3.96
N LEU A 111 23.50 13.03 -4.09
CA LEU A 111 22.08 12.70 -3.94
C LEU A 111 21.62 11.59 -4.93
N SER A 112 22.20 11.55 -6.14
CA SER A 112 21.90 10.50 -7.13
C SER A 112 22.33 9.10 -6.66
N ALA A 113 23.53 8.97 -6.09
CA ALA A 113 24.02 7.70 -5.56
C ALA A 113 23.19 7.24 -4.35
N VAL A 114 22.84 8.17 -3.45
CA VAL A 114 21.96 7.90 -2.31
C VAL A 114 20.59 7.44 -2.81
N ARG A 115 19.99 8.16 -3.78
CA ARG A 115 18.72 7.77 -4.41
C ARG A 115 18.77 6.35 -4.98
N ALA A 116 19.78 6.02 -5.75
CA ALA A 116 19.92 4.71 -6.37
C ALA A 116 20.05 3.60 -5.30
N PHE A 117 20.91 3.81 -4.30
CA PHE A 117 21.12 2.87 -3.21
C PHE A 117 19.85 2.65 -2.38
N THR A 118 19.18 3.73 -1.96
CA THR A 118 17.93 3.66 -1.19
C THR A 118 16.82 2.98 -2.00
N THR A 119 16.70 3.29 -3.29
CA THR A 119 15.68 2.69 -4.16
C THR A 119 15.87 1.18 -4.28
N LEU A 120 17.12 0.74 -4.51
CA LEU A 120 17.46 -0.68 -4.63
C LEU A 120 17.22 -1.41 -3.30
N LEU A 121 17.64 -0.83 -2.18
CA LEU A 121 17.44 -1.39 -0.85
C LEU A 121 15.95 -1.56 -0.53
N VAL A 122 15.15 -0.52 -0.76
CA VAL A 122 13.69 -0.56 -0.54
C VAL A 122 13.03 -1.61 -1.42
N PHE A 123 13.40 -1.69 -2.71
CA PHE A 123 12.85 -2.70 -3.63
C PHE A 123 13.03 -4.12 -3.10
N PHE A 124 14.27 -4.50 -2.73
CA PHE A 124 14.55 -5.83 -2.21
C PHE A 124 13.86 -6.07 -0.86
N LEU A 125 13.96 -5.14 0.09
CA LEU A 125 13.32 -5.28 1.40
C LEU A 125 11.81 -5.47 1.29
N THR A 126 11.14 -4.71 0.43
CA THR A 126 9.69 -4.83 0.22
C THR A 126 9.32 -6.18 -0.40
N ILE A 127 10.07 -6.66 -1.39
CA ILE A 127 9.84 -7.97 -2.00
C ILE A 127 10.02 -9.09 -0.97
N PHE A 128 11.15 -9.12 -0.26
CA PHE A 128 11.45 -10.16 0.71
C PHE A 128 10.43 -10.18 1.85
N SER A 129 10.16 -9.01 2.46
CA SER A 129 9.16 -8.88 3.52
C SER A 129 7.76 -9.29 3.04
N GLY A 130 7.39 -8.88 1.82
CA GLY A 130 6.10 -9.21 1.22
C GLY A 130 5.91 -10.71 0.99
N TYR A 131 6.92 -11.39 0.43
CA TYR A 131 6.84 -12.84 0.22
C TYR A 131 6.84 -13.63 1.52
N ILE A 132 7.69 -13.26 2.49
CA ILE A 132 7.68 -13.87 3.83
C ILE A 132 6.26 -13.78 4.43
N HIS A 133 5.64 -12.60 4.38
CA HIS A 133 4.28 -12.42 4.88
C HIS A 133 3.26 -13.32 4.18
N VAL A 134 3.32 -13.44 2.84
CA VAL A 134 2.40 -14.29 2.06
C VAL A 134 2.53 -15.77 2.45
N PHE A 135 3.76 -16.27 2.63
CA PHE A 135 3.99 -17.67 3.01
C PHE A 135 3.66 -17.97 4.47
N THR A 136 3.95 -17.07 5.41
CA THR A 136 3.60 -17.29 6.83
C THR A 136 2.08 -17.32 7.04
N HIS A 137 1.34 -16.43 6.37
CA HIS A 137 -0.13 -16.43 6.46
C HIS A 137 -0.77 -17.70 5.88
N ARG A 138 -0.11 -18.38 4.93
CA ARG A 138 -0.57 -19.67 4.42
C ARG A 138 -0.53 -20.74 5.52
N HIS A 139 0.58 -20.84 6.24
CA HIS A 139 0.75 -21.85 7.29
C HIS A 139 -0.27 -21.71 8.41
N GLU A 140 -0.65 -20.47 8.78
CA GLU A 140 -1.69 -20.24 9.78
C GLU A 140 -3.07 -20.65 9.28
N GLN A 141 -3.40 -20.38 8.02
CA GLN A 141 -4.71 -20.76 7.46
C GLN A 141 -4.85 -22.28 7.23
N GLU A 142 -3.76 -22.98 6.90
CA GLU A 142 -3.75 -24.45 6.79
C GLU A 142 -3.98 -25.11 8.15
N LYS A 143 -3.28 -24.67 9.21
CA LYS A 143 -3.48 -25.20 10.57
C LYS A 143 -4.90 -25.04 11.09
N VAL A 144 -5.52 -23.87 10.86
CA VAL A 144 -6.90 -23.61 11.30
C VAL A 144 -7.92 -24.44 10.50
N LYS A 145 -7.61 -24.81 9.26
CA LYS A 145 -8.44 -25.73 8.47
C LYS A 145 -8.32 -27.16 8.98
N GLU A 146 -7.10 -27.64 9.21
CA GLU A 146 -6.84 -28.99 9.73
C GLU A 146 -7.51 -29.19 11.10
N GLU A 147 -7.39 -28.23 12.03
CA GLU A 147 -8.08 -28.30 13.33
C GLU A 147 -9.61 -28.29 13.24
N LYS A 148 -10.18 -27.69 12.18
CA LYS A 148 -11.63 -27.68 11.97
C LYS A 148 -12.13 -28.99 11.39
N GLU A 149 -11.40 -29.55 10.42
CA GLU A 149 -11.71 -30.85 9.83
C GLU A 149 -11.58 -31.98 10.87
N GLU A 150 -10.55 -31.94 11.73
CA GLU A 150 -10.38 -32.92 12.81
C GLU A 150 -11.50 -32.85 13.86
N LYS A 151 -12.00 -31.64 14.18
CA LYS A 151 -13.14 -31.47 15.10
C LYS A 151 -14.46 -31.93 14.48
N GLU A 152 -14.72 -31.63 13.21
CA GLU A 152 -15.91 -32.13 12.50
C GLU A 152 -15.93 -33.66 12.39
N ASP A 153 -14.79 -34.30 12.09
CA ASP A 153 -14.73 -35.77 12.01
C ASP A 153 -14.90 -36.43 13.38
N THR A 154 -14.40 -35.81 14.46
CA THR A 154 -14.58 -36.30 15.83
C THR A 154 -16.05 -36.23 16.25
N GLU A 155 -16.72 -35.11 15.97
CA GLU A 155 -18.14 -34.87 16.32
C GLU A 155 -19.08 -35.81 15.54
N LYS A 156 -18.78 -36.07 14.26
CA LYS A 156 -19.53 -37.02 13.41
C LYS A 156 -19.33 -38.48 13.83
N SER A 157 -18.16 -38.81 14.39
CA SER A 157 -17.85 -40.14 14.92
C SER A 157 -18.52 -40.40 16.28
N GLU A 158 -18.71 -39.36 17.10
CA GLU A 158 -19.51 -39.42 18.33
C GLU A 158 -21.01 -39.52 18.07
N GLU A 159 -21.53 -38.82 17.04
CA GLU A 159 -22.95 -38.88 16.67
C GLU A 159 -23.36 -40.28 16.15
N LYS A 160 -22.49 -40.94 15.37
CA LYS A 160 -22.70 -42.33 14.92
C LYS A 160 -22.63 -43.38 16.03
N LYS A 161 -22.03 -43.06 17.18
CA LYS A 161 -21.92 -43.96 18.34
C LYS A 161 -23.13 -43.95 19.27
N LYS A 162 -24.16 -43.10 19.06
CA LYS A 162 -25.43 -43.19 19.80
C LYS A 162 -26.37 -44.19 19.11
N PRO A 163 -26.46 -45.46 19.56
CA PRO A 163 -27.40 -46.41 18.98
C PRO A 163 -28.80 -46.05 19.48
N GLY A 164 -29.79 -46.18 18.61
CA GLY A 164 -31.16 -45.75 18.84
C GLY A 164 -31.73 -46.11 20.22
N LYS A 165 -32.28 -45.10 20.90
CA LYS A 165 -33.39 -45.33 21.83
C LYS A 165 -34.62 -45.71 21.01
N LYS A 166 -34.74 -47.01 20.70
CA LYS A 166 -36.02 -47.66 20.41
C LYS A 166 -36.67 -48.08 21.72
N LYS A 167 -38.01 -47.94 21.76
CA LYS A 167 -38.98 -48.46 22.75
C LYS A 167 -39.06 -47.66 24.06
N LYS A 168 -40.24 -47.38 24.62
CA LYS A 168 -41.57 -48.00 24.53
C LYS A 168 -42.66 -46.95 24.34
#